data_AF-A0A7S2P9H7-F1
#
_entry.id   AF-A0A7S2P9H7-F1
#
_cell.length_a   1.000
_cell.length_b   1.000
_cell.length_c   1.000
_cell.angle_alpha   90.00
_cell.angle_beta   90.00
_cell.angle_gamma   90.00
#
_symmetry.space_group_name_H-M   'P 1'
#
loop_
_entity.id
_entity.type
_entity.pdbx_description
1 polymer ?
#
loop_
_entity_poly.entity_id
_entity_poly.type
_entity_poly.pdbx_seq_one_letter_code
_entity_poly.pdbx_strand_id
1 'polypeptide(L)'
;DQAALDSAFVRSHVQTKYDAGTATAKTYCVPQVSKKLVGRASFFVLGAGGRVSICYAVAAALRAIYALLRVPATELYRTRIVRQLRDIAVQRRLMAIIERCESYVDCNNAAKLLRIMSAALQLLPGNYAVTRRRHIVGSLNFISYGCKMLKLIMPLMAPLGNYLVLTPQQHCLAQEAVRVITVAVRVLQRMQFSEDGDPAAQAAVVREAISEALDRHSLRAIFLSMLYDLQANVGSLSGEQISGDFVRDVEGRDVLRPMVADLLAMVSASCPARRWEVLSFFQEYSVIGRHRINRTVLGDFLQRTHLFSLHKALEPMLQRRTGDLQEFLLESAYVELPAERSAGLRMLSAGTGPRMMVITNKRVLF
;
A
#
# COMPACT_ATOMS: atom_id res chain seq x y z
N ASP A 1 6.20 -8.47 -25.62
CA ASP A 1 6.42 -8.36 -24.15
C ASP A 1 5.98 -9.55 -23.29
N GLN A 2 5.28 -10.56 -23.83
CA GLN A 2 4.99 -11.81 -23.10
C GLN A 2 6.23 -12.73 -22.98
N ALA A 3 7.07 -12.78 -24.02
CA ALA A 3 8.27 -13.62 -24.07
C ALA A 3 9.38 -13.22 -23.09
N ALA A 4 9.37 -11.99 -22.57
CA ALA A 4 10.38 -11.52 -21.62
C ALA A 4 10.15 -12.02 -20.18
N LEU A 5 8.92 -12.44 -19.85
CA LEU A 5 8.59 -13.07 -18.56
C LEU A 5 9.00 -14.55 -18.55
N ASP A 6 8.92 -15.24 -19.68
CA ASP A 6 9.33 -16.65 -19.80
C ASP A 6 10.86 -16.83 -19.84
N SER A 7 11.62 -15.77 -20.21
CA SER A 7 13.08 -15.78 -20.23
C SER A 7 13.75 -15.42 -18.89
N ALA A 8 12.99 -15.16 -17.82
CA ALA A 8 13.50 -14.65 -16.53
C ALA A 8 14.17 -15.70 -15.63
N PHE A 9 14.31 -16.94 -16.09
CA PHE A 9 14.92 -18.04 -15.34
C PHE A 9 16.24 -18.47 -15.98
N VAL A 10 17.36 -18.10 -15.36
CA VAL A 10 18.68 -18.65 -15.70
C VAL A 10 18.95 -19.86 -14.81
N ARG A 11 19.24 -21.01 -15.43
CA ARG A 11 19.77 -22.19 -14.74
C ARG A 11 21.16 -21.88 -14.22
N SER A 12 21.34 -21.75 -12.90
CA SER A 12 22.68 -21.76 -12.32
C SER A 12 22.71 -22.38 -10.92
N HIS A 13 23.68 -23.28 -10.77
CA HIS A 13 24.15 -24.03 -9.59
C HIS A 13 23.19 -24.98 -8.88
N VAL A 14 23.42 -26.25 -9.18
CA VAL A 14 22.90 -27.47 -8.56
C VAL A 14 23.46 -27.59 -7.14
N GLN A 15 22.61 -27.48 -6.12
CA GLN A 15 22.85 -28.11 -4.81
C GLN A 15 21.98 -29.37 -4.75
N THR A 16 22.56 -30.51 -5.09
CA THR A 16 21.96 -31.83 -4.87
C THR A 16 22.05 -32.18 -3.39
N LYS A 17 20.93 -32.09 -2.67
CA LYS A 17 20.73 -32.94 -1.49
C LYS A 17 20.09 -34.24 -1.99
N TYR A 18 20.84 -35.33 -1.85
CA TYR A 18 20.36 -36.69 -2.10
C TYR A 18 19.53 -37.14 -0.90
N ASP A 19 18.21 -37.19 -1.06
CA ASP A 19 17.35 -38.03 -0.23
C ASP A 19 17.00 -39.27 -1.06
N ALA A 20 17.48 -40.42 -0.59
CA ALA A 20 17.22 -41.71 -1.22
C ALA A 20 15.74 -42.07 -1.08
N GLY A 21 15.01 -41.99 -2.19
CA GLY A 21 13.64 -42.48 -2.29
C GLY A 21 12.73 -41.60 -3.13
N THR A 22 12.71 -41.82 -4.45
CA THR A 22 11.62 -41.39 -5.34
C THR A 22 11.16 -39.92 -5.23
N ALA A 23 12.08 -38.96 -5.33
CA ALA A 23 11.73 -37.55 -5.47
C ALA A 23 12.21 -37.04 -6.83
N THR A 24 11.27 -36.70 -7.72
CA THR A 24 11.56 -35.83 -8.87
C THR A 24 12.18 -34.54 -8.34
N ALA A 25 13.47 -34.33 -8.61
CA ALA A 25 14.18 -33.12 -8.21
C ALA A 25 13.53 -31.90 -8.89
N LYS A 26 12.68 -31.16 -8.15
CA LYS A 26 12.23 -29.84 -8.60
C LYS A 26 13.45 -28.94 -8.60
N THR A 27 13.93 -28.61 -9.79
CA THR A 27 15.01 -27.64 -9.98
C THR A 27 14.43 -26.26 -9.70
N TYR A 28 14.75 -25.69 -8.54
CA TYR A 28 14.31 -24.35 -8.17
C TYR A 28 15.18 -23.33 -8.88
N CYS A 29 14.59 -22.58 -9.81
CA CYS A 29 15.29 -21.44 -10.41
C CYS A 29 15.11 -20.22 -9.50
N VAL A 30 16.23 -19.67 -9.00
CA VAL A 30 16.22 -18.40 -8.28
C VAL A 30 15.72 -17.32 -9.24
N PRO A 31 14.67 -16.54 -8.89
CA PRO A 31 14.17 -15.50 -9.78
C PRO A 31 15.27 -14.47 -10.04
N GLN A 32 15.44 -14.05 -11.29
CA GLN A 32 16.39 -12.99 -11.62
C GLN A 32 15.99 -11.69 -10.91
N VAL A 33 16.82 -11.26 -9.97
CA VAL A 33 16.67 -9.96 -9.30
C VAL A 33 17.03 -8.86 -10.30
N SER A 34 16.11 -7.94 -10.54
CA SER A 34 16.40 -6.75 -11.36
C SER A 34 17.62 -6.02 -10.80
N LYS A 35 18.55 -5.59 -11.67
CA LYS A 35 19.72 -4.78 -11.27
C LYS A 35 19.31 -3.54 -10.46
N LYS A 36 18.10 -3.01 -10.70
CA LYS A 36 17.51 -1.87 -9.99
C LYS A 36 17.10 -2.17 -8.54
N LEU A 37 17.05 -3.44 -8.14
CA LEU A 37 16.71 -3.91 -6.78
C LEU A 37 17.92 -4.50 -6.04
N VAL A 38 19.11 -4.41 -6.63
CA VAL A 38 20.36 -4.82 -5.99
C VAL A 38 20.91 -3.61 -5.24
N GLY A 39 21.08 -3.75 -3.93
CA GLY A 39 21.71 -2.74 -3.08
C GLY A 39 23.23 -2.86 -3.14
N ARG A 40 23.95 -1.74 -3.23
CA ARG A 40 25.41 -1.72 -3.10
C ARG A 40 25.82 -1.65 -1.63
N ALA A 41 26.79 -2.48 -1.26
CA ALA A 41 27.40 -2.44 0.06
C ALA A 41 28.41 -1.27 0.22
N SER A 42 28.99 -0.79 -0.90
CA SER A 42 30.02 0.24 -0.88
C SER A 42 29.47 1.64 -1.13
N PHE A 43 29.97 2.60 -0.36
CA PHE A 43 29.73 4.03 -0.52
C PHE A 43 30.33 4.58 -1.83
N PHE A 44 31.49 4.04 -2.18
CA PHE A 44 32.24 4.43 -3.38
C PHE A 44 31.81 3.60 -4.59
N VAL A 45 31.83 4.24 -5.75
CA VAL A 45 31.71 3.55 -7.04
C VAL A 45 33.01 2.79 -7.29
N LEU A 46 32.91 1.45 -7.36
CA LEU A 46 34.06 0.57 -7.61
C LEU A 46 34.75 0.98 -8.93
N GLY A 47 36.07 1.15 -8.88
CA GLY A 47 36.91 1.44 -10.05
C GLY A 47 36.99 2.91 -10.48
N ALA A 48 36.30 3.86 -9.83
CA ALA A 48 36.28 5.26 -10.23
C ALA A 48 36.82 6.21 -9.14
N GLY A 49 38.12 6.15 -8.84
CA GLY A 49 38.90 7.22 -8.20
C GLY A 49 38.30 7.88 -6.94
N GLY A 50 37.60 7.13 -6.08
CA GLY A 50 37.00 7.66 -4.85
C GLY A 50 35.69 8.46 -5.04
N ARG A 51 35.02 8.35 -6.20
CA ARG A 51 33.74 9.03 -6.44
C ARG A 51 32.61 8.43 -5.60
N VAL A 52 31.83 9.33 -4.99
CA VAL A 52 30.65 8.98 -4.18
C VAL A 52 29.45 8.73 -5.09
N SER A 53 28.66 7.70 -4.78
CA SER A 53 27.42 7.42 -5.51
C SER A 53 26.42 8.59 -5.38
N ILE A 54 25.80 8.98 -6.50
CA ILE A 54 24.75 10.02 -6.54
C ILE A 54 23.56 9.66 -5.63
N CYS A 55 23.36 8.37 -5.34
CA CYS A 55 22.32 7.87 -4.44
C CYS A 55 22.37 8.55 -3.07
N TYR A 56 23.56 8.87 -2.55
CA TYR A 56 23.71 9.50 -1.22
C TYR A 56 23.26 10.97 -1.21
N ALA A 57 23.64 11.73 -2.24
CA ALA A 57 23.23 13.12 -2.39
C ALA A 57 21.70 13.22 -2.55
N VAL A 58 21.12 12.35 -3.37
CA VAL A 58 19.66 12.26 -3.55
C VAL A 58 18.99 11.86 -2.24
N ALA A 59 19.52 10.86 -1.52
CA ALA A 59 18.96 10.44 -0.24
C ALA A 59 19.02 11.54 0.84
N ALA A 60 20.07 12.37 0.82
CA ALA A 60 20.20 13.53 1.72
C ALA A 60 19.15 14.59 1.39
N ALA A 61 18.98 14.93 0.11
CA ALA A 61 17.97 15.89 -0.34
C ALA A 61 16.55 15.43 0.03
N LEU A 62 16.22 14.15 -0.20
CA LEU A 62 14.92 13.60 0.18
C LEU A 62 14.70 13.62 1.71
N ARG A 63 15.74 13.32 2.51
CA ARG A 63 15.64 13.43 3.97
C ARG A 63 15.38 14.87 4.43
N ALA A 64 16.03 15.85 3.80
CA ALA A 64 15.78 17.26 4.09
C ALA A 64 14.34 17.67 3.75
N ILE A 65 13.82 17.27 2.58
CA ILE A 65 12.43 17.51 2.19
C ILE A 65 11.46 16.88 3.21
N TYR A 66 11.70 15.63 3.60
CA TYR A 66 10.86 14.94 4.58
C TYR A 66 10.90 15.60 5.97
N ALA A 67 12.08 16.06 6.41
CA ALA A 67 12.22 16.79 7.67
C ALA A 67 11.38 18.08 7.65
N LEU A 68 11.41 18.83 6.56
CA LEU A 68 10.61 20.05 6.41
C LEU A 68 9.09 19.79 6.37
N LEU A 69 8.66 18.58 5.98
CA LEU A 69 7.24 18.19 6.04
C LEU A 69 6.81 17.79 7.46
N ARG A 70 7.69 17.13 8.21
CA ARG A 70 7.35 16.52 9.51
C ARG A 70 7.57 17.46 10.68
N VAL A 71 8.62 18.27 10.63
CA VAL A 71 9.00 19.23 11.68
C VAL A 71 9.30 20.56 11.00
N PRO A 72 8.27 21.25 10.47
CA PRO A 72 8.47 22.54 9.84
C PRO A 72 8.80 23.60 10.90
N ALA A 73 9.70 24.53 10.56
CA ALA A 73 9.90 25.72 11.40
C ALA A 73 8.62 26.57 11.51
N THR A 74 7.80 26.60 10.46
CA THR A 74 6.47 27.21 10.46
C THR A 74 5.51 26.44 9.54
N GLU A 75 4.22 26.45 9.87
CA GLU A 75 3.16 25.84 9.04
C GLU A 75 3.09 26.40 7.61
N LEU A 76 3.53 27.64 7.42
CA LEU A 76 3.64 28.28 6.11
C LEU A 76 4.68 27.59 5.22
N TYR A 77 5.82 27.14 5.77
CA TYR A 77 6.79 26.34 5.02
C TYR A 77 6.22 24.98 4.63
N ARG A 78 5.57 24.27 5.57
CA ARG A 78 4.92 22.98 5.27
C ARG A 78 3.92 23.12 4.13
N THR A 79 3.05 24.14 4.20
CA THR A 79 2.05 24.41 3.16
C THR A 79 2.66 24.72 1.80
N ARG A 80 3.74 25.52 1.76
CA ARG A 80 4.48 25.83 0.52
C ARG A 80 5.11 24.59 -0.09
N ILE A 81 5.77 23.77 0.73
CA ILE A 81 6.43 22.54 0.27
C ILE A 81 5.39 21.54 -0.22
N VAL A 82 4.29 21.32 0.51
CA VAL A 82 3.18 20.47 0.05
C VAL A 82 2.65 20.95 -1.29
N ARG A 83 2.46 22.28 -1.46
CA ARG A 83 2.02 22.85 -2.75
C ARG A 83 3.01 22.57 -3.88
N GLN A 84 4.32 22.71 -3.63
CA GLN A 84 5.37 22.40 -4.63
C GLN A 84 5.44 20.90 -4.94
N LEU A 85 5.34 20.03 -3.94
CA LEU A 85 5.34 18.58 -4.13
C LEU A 85 4.08 18.07 -4.85
N ARG A 86 2.97 18.83 -4.82
CA ARG A 86 1.77 18.57 -5.62
C ARG A 86 1.87 19.06 -7.07
N ASP A 87 2.91 19.82 -7.40
CA ASP A 87 3.14 20.23 -8.78
C ASP A 87 3.63 19.05 -9.62
N ILE A 88 2.89 18.73 -10.69
CA ILE A 88 3.16 17.58 -11.56
C ILE A 88 4.58 17.63 -12.16
N ALA A 89 5.08 18.81 -12.50
CA ALA A 89 6.42 18.95 -13.07
C ALA A 89 7.50 18.70 -12.01
N VAL A 90 7.27 19.09 -10.76
CA VAL A 90 8.17 18.76 -9.64
C VAL A 90 8.15 17.25 -9.37
N GLN A 91 6.97 16.63 -9.32
CA GLN A 91 6.80 15.19 -9.12
C GLN A 91 7.56 14.37 -10.18
N ARG A 92 7.36 14.71 -11.46
CA ARG A 92 8.04 14.03 -12.58
C ARG A 92 9.55 14.21 -12.52
N ARG A 93 10.03 15.40 -12.15
CA ARG A 93 11.47 15.66 -11.95
C ARG A 93 12.04 14.82 -10.80
N LEU A 94 11.33 14.72 -9.67
CA LEU A 94 11.75 13.87 -8.55
C LEU A 94 11.81 12.39 -8.96
N MET A 95 10.79 11.87 -9.65
CA MET A 95 10.81 10.50 -10.18
C MET A 95 11.99 10.29 -11.14
N ALA A 96 12.21 11.20 -12.08
CA ALA A 96 13.33 11.11 -13.03
C ALA A 96 14.71 11.13 -12.34
N ILE A 97 14.88 11.91 -11.27
CA ILE A 97 16.12 11.91 -10.47
C ILE A 97 16.35 10.52 -9.86
N ILE A 98 15.31 9.88 -9.33
CA ILE A 98 15.41 8.53 -8.75
C ILE A 98 15.65 7.48 -9.84
N GLU A 99 15.04 7.61 -11.01
CA GLU A 99 15.26 6.68 -12.12
C GLU A 99 16.68 6.75 -12.69
N ARG A 100 17.31 7.93 -12.61
CA ARG A 100 18.73 8.14 -12.94
C ARG A 100 19.69 7.51 -11.93
N CYS A 101 19.23 7.22 -10.71
CA CYS A 101 20.00 6.37 -9.80
C CYS A 101 20.10 4.95 -10.37
N GLU A 102 21.25 4.32 -10.22
CA GLU A 102 21.48 2.97 -10.75
C GLU A 102 20.59 1.92 -10.06
N SER A 103 20.21 2.15 -8.80
CA SER A 103 19.37 1.29 -7.98
C SER A 103 18.29 2.09 -7.25
N TYR A 104 17.09 1.51 -7.12
CA TYR A 104 15.96 2.09 -6.37
C TYR A 104 16.08 1.86 -4.86
N VAL A 105 16.76 0.78 -4.48
CA VAL A 105 16.91 0.35 -3.07
C VAL A 105 18.16 0.94 -2.43
N ASP A 106 19.14 1.40 -3.23
CA ASP A 106 20.30 2.13 -2.72
C ASP A 106 19.87 3.35 -1.92
N CYS A 107 20.37 3.41 -0.68
CA CYS A 107 20.00 4.42 0.30
C CYS A 107 18.47 4.57 0.50
N ASN A 108 17.65 3.57 0.16
CA ASN A 108 16.18 3.62 0.18
C ASN A 108 15.60 4.84 -0.58
N ASN A 109 16.21 5.23 -1.70
CA ASN A 109 15.83 6.44 -2.43
C ASN A 109 14.38 6.43 -2.92
N ALA A 110 13.94 5.36 -3.58
CA ALA A 110 12.56 5.25 -4.05
C ALA A 110 11.56 5.22 -2.88
N ALA A 111 11.86 4.46 -1.83
CA ALA A 111 11.03 4.39 -0.63
C ALA A 111 10.88 5.76 0.07
N LYS A 112 11.96 6.54 0.16
CA LYS A 112 11.93 7.91 0.70
C LYS A 112 11.03 8.83 -0.13
N LEU A 113 11.12 8.78 -1.45
CA LEU A 113 10.24 9.58 -2.33
C LEU A 113 8.76 9.18 -2.13
N LEU A 114 8.46 7.88 -2.14
CA LEU A 114 7.11 7.37 -1.90
C LEU A 114 6.57 7.84 -0.55
N ARG A 115 7.39 7.81 0.51
CA ARG A 115 7.03 8.30 1.85
C ARG A 115 6.73 9.79 1.88
N ILE A 116 7.59 10.61 1.27
CA ILE A 116 7.38 12.07 1.14
C ILE A 116 6.05 12.34 0.45
N MET A 117 5.77 11.62 -0.62
CA MET A 117 4.57 11.82 -1.43
C MET A 117 3.32 11.29 -0.75
N SER A 118 3.44 10.23 0.07
CA SER A 118 2.36 9.79 0.95
C SER A 118 1.94 10.89 1.94
N ALA A 119 2.88 11.71 2.43
CA ALA A 119 2.58 12.85 3.27
C ALA A 119 2.05 14.05 2.47
N ALA A 120 2.62 14.33 1.29
CA ALA A 120 2.23 15.48 0.48
C ALA A 120 0.85 15.32 -0.18
N LEU A 121 0.45 14.11 -0.57
CA LEU A 121 -0.82 13.85 -1.25
C LEU A 121 -2.02 13.80 -0.30
N GLN A 122 -1.80 13.61 1.00
CA GLN A 122 -2.89 13.62 1.99
C GLN A 122 -3.67 14.93 1.93
N LEU A 123 -4.99 14.83 1.78
CA LEU A 123 -5.86 16.00 1.85
C LEU A 123 -5.88 16.54 3.29
N LEU A 124 -5.62 17.84 3.44
CA LEU A 124 -5.80 18.54 4.71
C LEU A 124 -7.30 18.56 5.05
N PRO A 125 -7.68 18.39 6.34
CA PRO A 125 -9.05 18.59 6.79
C PRO A 125 -9.58 19.94 6.31
N GLY A 126 -10.72 19.95 5.61
CA GLY A 126 -11.39 21.15 5.11
C GLY A 126 -11.10 21.56 3.65
N ASN A 127 -10.17 20.91 2.95
CA ASN A 127 -9.80 21.24 1.55
C ASN A 127 -10.40 20.29 0.50
N TYR A 128 -11.55 19.66 0.79
CA TYR A 128 -12.18 18.64 -0.06
C TYR A 128 -13.06 19.22 -1.18
N ALA A 129 -13.45 20.50 -1.07
CA ALA A 129 -14.49 21.10 -1.90
C ALA A 129 -14.01 21.77 -3.20
N VAL A 130 -12.68 21.90 -3.43
CA VAL A 130 -12.17 22.54 -4.66
C VAL A 130 -10.97 21.77 -5.18
N THR A 131 -11.25 20.67 -5.90
CA THR A 131 -10.18 19.85 -6.49
C THR A 131 -9.70 20.46 -7.80
N ARG A 132 -8.46 20.99 -7.80
CA ARG A 132 -7.78 21.36 -9.04
C ARG A 132 -7.39 20.07 -9.79
N ARG A 133 -7.74 19.94 -11.07
CA ARG A 133 -7.34 18.85 -11.99
C ARG A 133 -5.90 18.35 -11.80
N ARG A 134 -4.98 19.25 -11.44
CA ARG A 134 -3.57 18.96 -11.14
C ARG A 134 -3.36 17.97 -9.99
N HIS A 135 -4.20 18.00 -8.96
CA HIS A 135 -4.06 17.11 -7.80
C HIS A 135 -4.44 15.67 -8.14
N ILE A 136 -5.47 15.48 -8.98
CA ILE A 136 -5.89 14.16 -9.49
C ILE A 136 -4.74 13.51 -10.28
N VAL A 137 -4.19 14.24 -11.26
CA VAL A 137 -3.07 13.75 -12.07
C VAL A 137 -1.85 13.42 -11.21
N GLY A 138 -1.58 14.23 -10.18
CA GLY A 138 -0.50 13.95 -9.24
C GLY A 138 -0.70 12.65 -8.44
N SER A 139 -1.92 12.41 -7.95
CA SER A 139 -2.26 11.16 -7.27
C SER A 139 -2.12 9.94 -8.20
N LEU A 140 -2.62 10.04 -9.43
CA LEU A 140 -2.52 8.96 -10.42
C LEU A 140 -1.06 8.64 -10.78
N ASN A 141 -0.21 9.66 -10.99
CA ASN A 141 1.22 9.47 -11.24
C ASN A 141 1.88 8.62 -10.14
N PHE A 142 1.54 8.88 -8.86
CA PHE A 142 2.13 8.14 -7.74
C PHE A 142 1.51 6.76 -7.50
N ILE A 143 0.26 6.54 -7.90
CA ILE A 143 -0.29 5.18 -7.97
C ILE A 143 0.51 4.38 -9.00
N SER A 144 0.65 4.88 -10.24
CA SER A 144 1.40 4.21 -11.30
C SER A 144 2.86 3.96 -10.90
N TYR A 145 3.51 4.94 -10.25
CA TYR A 145 4.89 4.80 -9.77
C TYR A 145 5.00 3.76 -8.64
N GLY A 146 4.08 3.75 -7.67
CA GLY A 146 4.02 2.71 -6.63
C GLY A 146 3.81 1.32 -7.23
N CYS A 147 2.88 1.19 -8.17
CA CYS A 147 2.62 -0.06 -8.90
C CYS A 147 3.84 -0.54 -9.68
N LYS A 148 4.59 0.37 -10.33
CA LYS A 148 5.86 0.06 -10.99
C LYS A 148 6.87 -0.55 -10.01
N MET A 149 6.99 0.02 -8.80
CA MET A 149 7.89 -0.51 -7.77
C MET A 149 7.45 -1.90 -7.29
N LEU A 150 6.15 -2.11 -7.04
CA LEU A 150 5.64 -3.42 -6.63
C LEU A 150 5.81 -4.49 -7.72
N LYS A 151 5.57 -4.14 -8.99
CA LYS A 151 5.81 -5.05 -10.13
C LYS A 151 7.28 -5.46 -10.25
N LEU A 152 8.21 -4.57 -9.92
CA LEU A 152 9.64 -4.92 -9.88
C LEU A 152 9.97 -5.91 -8.76
N ILE A 153 9.33 -5.79 -7.59
CA ILE A 153 9.55 -6.68 -6.44
C ILE A 153 8.78 -7.99 -6.58
N MET A 154 7.70 -8.01 -7.36
CA MET A 154 6.79 -9.15 -7.53
C MET A 154 7.49 -10.51 -7.78
N PRO A 155 8.53 -10.63 -8.65
CA PRO A 155 9.22 -11.90 -8.88
C PRO A 155 9.89 -12.47 -7.61
N LEU A 156 10.22 -11.62 -6.64
CA LEU A 156 10.80 -12.02 -5.36
C LEU A 156 9.74 -12.48 -4.35
N MET A 157 8.50 -11.98 -4.48
CA MET A 157 7.36 -12.34 -3.62
C MET A 157 6.54 -13.52 -4.16
N ALA A 158 6.58 -13.75 -5.47
CA ALA A 158 5.82 -14.79 -6.16
C ALA A 158 6.16 -16.25 -5.74
N PRO A 159 7.40 -16.62 -5.37
CA PRO A 159 7.75 -17.99 -4.98
C PRO A 159 7.31 -18.32 -3.55
N LEU A 160 5.99 -18.36 -3.37
CA LEU A 160 5.35 -18.63 -2.08
C LEU A 160 5.71 -20.04 -1.59
N GLY A 161 6.21 -20.14 -0.36
CA GLY A 161 6.66 -21.38 0.27
C GLY A 161 8.15 -21.73 0.08
N ASN A 162 8.90 -20.94 -0.69
CA ASN A 162 10.35 -21.16 -0.91
C ASN A 162 11.25 -20.33 0.02
N TYR A 163 10.68 -19.70 1.05
CA TYR A 163 11.38 -18.89 2.07
C TYR A 163 12.35 -17.84 1.51
N LEU A 164 12.13 -17.33 0.30
CA LEU A 164 12.89 -16.19 -0.21
C LEU A 164 12.63 -14.98 0.69
N VAL A 165 13.69 -14.41 1.25
CA VAL A 165 13.61 -13.27 2.15
C VAL A 165 13.98 -12.01 1.39
N LEU A 166 13.04 -11.08 1.29
CA LEU A 166 13.30 -9.72 0.83
C LEU A 166 14.33 -9.06 1.75
N THR A 167 15.27 -8.33 1.17
CA THR A 167 16.18 -7.51 1.99
C THR A 167 15.39 -6.40 2.70
N PRO A 168 15.90 -5.83 3.82
CA PRO A 168 15.22 -4.74 4.52
C PRO A 168 14.89 -3.54 3.62
N GLN A 169 15.74 -3.24 2.64
CA GLN A 169 15.51 -2.17 1.67
C GLN A 169 14.38 -2.50 0.68
N GLN A 170 14.31 -3.74 0.21
CA GLN A 170 13.24 -4.21 -0.68
C GLN A 170 11.90 -4.24 0.06
N HIS A 171 11.89 -4.72 1.31
CA HIS A 171 10.71 -4.71 2.16
C HIS A 171 10.22 -3.28 2.43
N CYS A 172 11.13 -2.36 2.78
CA CYS A 172 10.81 -0.94 2.95
C CYS A 172 10.23 -0.31 1.67
N LEU A 173 10.77 -0.66 0.50
CA LEU A 173 10.24 -0.19 -0.78
C LEU A 173 8.82 -0.70 -1.04
N ALA A 174 8.55 -1.98 -0.79
CA ALA A 174 7.20 -2.55 -0.92
C ALA A 174 6.20 -1.86 0.03
N GLN A 175 6.59 -1.66 1.29
CA GLN A 175 5.76 -1.00 2.29
C GLN A 175 5.40 0.44 1.91
N GLU A 176 6.38 1.25 1.51
CA GLU A 176 6.12 2.64 1.11
C GLU A 176 5.35 2.72 -0.22
N ALA A 177 5.50 1.74 -1.11
CA ALA A 177 4.73 1.66 -2.35
C ALA A 177 3.25 1.38 -2.07
N VAL A 178 2.94 0.38 -1.24
CA VAL A 178 1.56 0.13 -0.80
C VAL A 178 1.00 1.37 -0.10
N ARG A 179 1.76 2.00 0.81
CA ARG A 179 1.32 3.19 1.55
C ARG A 179 0.92 4.34 0.63
N VAL A 180 1.74 4.69 -0.38
CA VAL A 180 1.40 5.80 -1.27
C VAL A 180 0.16 5.48 -2.11
N ILE A 181 0.00 4.23 -2.56
CA ILE A 181 -1.17 3.80 -3.33
C ILE A 181 -2.43 3.91 -2.45
N THR A 182 -2.39 3.41 -1.22
CA THR A 182 -3.47 3.52 -0.24
C THR A 182 -3.89 4.97 0.00
N VAL A 183 -2.92 5.87 0.23
CA VAL A 183 -3.20 7.29 0.41
C VAL A 183 -3.82 7.90 -0.85
N ALA A 184 -3.22 7.65 -2.01
CA ALA A 184 -3.69 8.23 -3.26
C ALA A 184 -5.09 7.75 -3.65
N VAL A 185 -5.40 6.47 -3.49
CA VAL A 185 -6.75 5.91 -3.72
C VAL A 185 -7.77 6.53 -2.77
N ARG A 186 -7.44 6.63 -1.47
CA ARG A 186 -8.33 7.27 -0.49
C ARG A 186 -8.58 8.75 -0.82
N VAL A 187 -7.55 9.44 -1.30
CA VAL A 187 -7.65 10.83 -1.75
C VAL A 187 -8.56 10.93 -2.97
N LEU A 188 -8.39 10.07 -3.98
CA LEU A 188 -9.23 10.04 -5.18
C LEU A 188 -10.71 9.80 -4.84
N GLN A 189 -11.01 8.91 -3.89
CA GLN A 189 -12.38 8.62 -3.44
C GLN A 189 -13.07 9.82 -2.77
N ARG A 190 -12.29 10.74 -2.20
CA ARG A 190 -12.78 11.92 -1.47
C ARG A 190 -12.74 13.21 -2.29
N MET A 191 -12.31 13.13 -3.56
CA MET A 191 -12.27 14.28 -4.46
C MET A 191 -13.64 14.52 -5.08
N GLN A 192 -14.01 15.79 -5.21
CA GLN A 192 -15.17 16.21 -6.00
C GLN A 192 -14.74 16.42 -7.46
N PHE A 193 -15.44 15.73 -8.37
CA PHE A 193 -15.19 15.75 -9.83
C PHE A 193 -16.29 16.44 -10.64
N SER A 194 -17.46 16.68 -10.03
CA SER A 194 -18.61 17.36 -10.64
C SER A 194 -18.94 18.59 -9.82
N GLU A 195 -19.21 19.72 -10.50
CA GLU A 195 -19.63 20.99 -9.87
C GLU A 195 -20.98 20.84 -9.15
N ASP A 196 -21.88 20.02 -9.71
CA ASP A 196 -23.19 19.73 -9.13
C ASP A 196 -23.13 18.68 -8.01
N GLY A 197 -21.97 18.07 -7.78
CA GLY A 197 -21.78 17.08 -6.73
C GLY A 197 -22.52 15.76 -6.96
N ASP A 198 -22.92 15.44 -8.21
CA ASP A 198 -23.64 14.20 -8.51
C ASP A 198 -22.84 12.96 -8.05
N PRO A 199 -23.35 12.19 -7.06
CA PRO A 199 -22.65 11.04 -6.52
C PRO A 199 -22.47 9.93 -7.56
N ALA A 200 -23.36 9.81 -8.55
CA ALA A 200 -23.25 8.79 -9.59
C ALA A 200 -22.09 9.10 -10.55
N ALA A 201 -21.99 10.34 -11.03
CA ALA A 201 -20.87 10.81 -11.83
C ALA A 201 -19.52 10.70 -11.09
N GLN A 202 -19.46 11.10 -9.81
CA GLN A 202 -18.25 10.97 -9.00
C GLN A 202 -17.82 9.51 -8.84
N ALA A 203 -18.76 8.61 -8.55
CA ALA A 203 -18.48 7.19 -8.42
C ALA A 203 -18.00 6.57 -9.74
N ALA A 204 -18.53 7.02 -10.89
CA ALA A 204 -18.08 6.57 -12.21
C ALA A 204 -16.65 7.01 -12.52
N VAL A 205 -16.31 8.28 -12.29
CA VAL A 205 -14.95 8.80 -12.53
C VAL A 205 -13.91 8.13 -11.63
N VAL A 206 -14.22 7.97 -10.34
CA VAL A 206 -13.34 7.25 -9.40
C VAL A 206 -13.13 5.80 -9.83
N ARG A 207 -14.20 5.13 -10.29
CA ARG A 207 -14.11 3.74 -10.78
C ARG A 207 -13.19 3.64 -11.98
N GLU A 208 -13.33 4.53 -12.96
CA GLU A 208 -12.51 4.52 -14.16
C GLU A 208 -11.05 4.82 -13.84
N ALA A 209 -10.80 5.86 -13.03
CA ALA A 209 -9.46 6.23 -12.60
C ALA A 209 -8.74 5.11 -11.82
N ILE A 210 -9.44 4.41 -10.93
CA ILE A 210 -8.90 3.25 -10.21
C ILE A 210 -8.67 2.08 -11.18
N SER A 211 -9.61 1.82 -12.09
CA SER A 211 -9.50 0.73 -13.06
C SER A 211 -8.28 0.92 -13.98
N GLU A 212 -8.06 2.13 -14.47
CA GLU A 212 -6.93 2.48 -15.32
C GLU A 212 -5.60 2.43 -14.56
N ALA A 213 -5.57 2.97 -13.33
CA ALA A 213 -4.34 3.04 -12.54
C ALA A 213 -3.91 1.69 -11.94
N LEU A 214 -4.88 0.83 -11.59
CA LEU A 214 -4.65 -0.49 -10.99
C LEU A 214 -5.09 -1.60 -11.94
N ASP A 215 -4.20 -1.96 -12.86
CA ASP A 215 -4.36 -3.15 -13.71
C ASP A 215 -4.27 -4.46 -12.90
N ARG A 216 -4.72 -5.56 -13.52
CA ARG A 216 -4.70 -6.90 -12.90
C ARG A 216 -3.31 -7.28 -12.37
N HIS A 217 -2.24 -6.91 -13.08
CA HIS A 217 -0.87 -7.17 -12.65
C HIS A 217 -0.48 -6.37 -11.40
N SER A 218 -0.88 -5.10 -11.30
CA SER A 218 -0.67 -4.30 -10.08
C SER A 218 -1.43 -4.88 -8.90
N LEU A 219 -2.69 -5.28 -9.10
CA LEU A 219 -3.50 -5.91 -8.05
C LEU A 219 -2.89 -7.24 -7.60
N ARG A 220 -2.38 -8.05 -8.53
CA ARG A 220 -1.64 -9.28 -8.21
C ARG A 220 -0.39 -8.98 -7.39
N ALA A 221 0.39 -7.97 -7.76
CA ALA A 221 1.59 -7.58 -7.02
C ALA A 221 1.26 -7.10 -5.60
N ILE A 222 0.21 -6.29 -5.45
CA ILE A 222 -0.32 -5.85 -4.15
C ILE A 222 -0.75 -7.05 -3.31
N PHE A 223 -1.54 -7.96 -3.89
CA PHE A 223 -2.00 -9.17 -3.22
C PHE A 223 -0.84 -10.07 -2.77
N LEU A 224 0.17 -10.26 -3.61
CA LEU A 224 1.38 -11.01 -3.27
C LEU A 224 2.16 -10.38 -2.11
N SER A 225 2.14 -9.05 -1.94
CA SER A 225 2.73 -8.41 -0.75
C SER A 225 2.05 -8.82 0.55
N MET A 226 0.73 -9.03 0.54
CA MET A 226 0.01 -9.59 1.69
C MET A 226 0.35 -11.06 1.94
N LEU A 227 0.45 -11.87 0.87
CA LEU A 227 0.78 -13.28 1.00
C LEU A 227 2.21 -13.51 1.48
N TYR A 228 3.15 -12.69 1.02
CA TYR A 228 4.53 -12.70 1.48
C TYR A 228 4.61 -12.46 3.00
N ASP A 229 3.86 -11.47 3.50
CA ASP A 229 3.78 -11.15 4.92
C ASP A 229 3.16 -12.30 5.74
N LEU A 230 2.09 -12.91 5.21
CA LEU A 230 1.47 -14.11 5.80
C LEU A 230 2.43 -15.30 5.85
N GLN A 231 3.20 -15.54 4.78
CA GLN A 231 4.20 -16.60 4.77
C GLN A 231 5.28 -16.36 5.82
N ALA A 232 5.67 -15.11 6.05
CA ALA A 232 6.64 -14.79 7.09
C ALA A 232 6.16 -15.19 8.48
N ASN A 233 4.87 -14.98 8.76
CA ASN A 233 4.24 -15.34 10.02
C ASN A 233 3.96 -16.85 10.17
N VAL A 234 3.85 -17.60 9.06
CA VAL A 234 3.71 -19.06 9.10
C VAL A 234 5.07 -19.75 9.20
N GLY A 235 6.11 -19.19 8.57
CA GLY A 235 7.48 -19.68 8.66
C GLY A 235 8.07 -19.61 10.06
N SER A 236 7.63 -18.68 10.90
CA SER A 236 8.03 -18.60 12.32
C SER A 236 7.45 -19.72 13.19
N LEU A 237 6.38 -20.40 12.75
CA LEU A 237 5.74 -21.50 13.49
C LEU A 237 6.39 -22.87 13.21
N SER A 238 7.11 -23.01 12.09
CA SER A 238 7.83 -24.25 11.74
C SER A 238 9.29 -24.12 12.16
N GLY A 239 9.58 -24.43 13.42
CA GLY A 239 10.86 -24.18 14.10
C GLY A 239 12.12 -24.87 13.56
N GLU A 240 12.10 -25.53 12.40
CA GLU A 240 13.24 -26.33 11.92
C GLU A 240 14.23 -25.58 11.01
N GLN A 241 13.88 -24.44 10.41
CA GLN A 241 14.80 -23.69 9.53
C GLN A 241 14.59 -22.17 9.55
N ILE A 242 14.34 -21.60 10.72
CA ILE A 242 14.28 -20.14 10.82
C ILE A 242 15.71 -19.62 10.89
N SER A 243 16.25 -19.09 9.80
CA SER A 243 17.51 -18.34 9.84
C SER A 243 17.38 -17.23 10.88
N GLY A 244 18.35 -17.07 11.79
CA GLY A 244 18.30 -16.06 12.85
C GLY A 244 18.07 -14.63 12.35
N ASP A 245 18.48 -14.34 11.11
CA ASP A 245 18.23 -13.07 10.41
C ASP A 245 16.75 -12.84 10.07
N PHE A 246 15.97 -13.91 9.92
CA PHE A 246 14.55 -13.85 9.62
C PHE A 246 13.72 -13.44 10.85
N VAL A 247 14.06 -13.96 12.04
CA VAL A 247 13.35 -13.68 13.31
C VAL A 247 13.54 -12.23 13.75
N ARG A 248 14.76 -11.69 13.62
CA ARG A 248 15.08 -10.31 14.06
C ARG A 248 14.32 -9.23 13.32
N ASP A 249 13.89 -9.50 12.10
CA ASP A 249 13.14 -8.54 11.29
C ASP A 249 11.60 -8.69 11.44
N VAL A 250 11.09 -9.72 12.13
CA VAL A 250 9.63 -9.98 12.25
C VAL A 250 8.91 -8.83 12.98
N GLU A 251 9.53 -8.24 14.01
CA GLU A 251 8.91 -7.19 14.82
C GLU A 251 8.57 -5.90 14.03
N GLY A 252 9.13 -5.72 12.83
CA GLY A 252 8.82 -4.60 11.93
C GLY A 252 7.91 -4.95 10.73
N ARG A 253 7.58 -6.23 10.51
CA ARG A 253 6.97 -6.73 9.26
C ARG A 253 5.44 -6.71 9.23
N ASP A 254 4.76 -6.79 10.38
CA ASP A 254 3.28 -6.89 10.51
C ASP A 254 2.46 -5.66 10.03
N VAL A 255 3.08 -4.72 9.32
CA VAL A 255 2.43 -3.51 8.79
C VAL A 255 1.87 -3.71 7.39
N LEU A 256 2.42 -4.64 6.60
CA LEU A 256 2.04 -4.81 5.19
C LEU A 256 0.66 -5.45 5.04
N ARG A 257 0.40 -6.56 5.73
CA ARG A 257 -0.88 -7.28 5.67
C ARG A 257 -2.11 -6.38 5.92
N PRO A 258 -2.23 -5.65 7.05
CA PRO A 258 -3.43 -4.84 7.29
C PRO A 258 -3.56 -3.72 6.25
N MET A 259 -2.45 -3.10 5.84
CA MET A 259 -2.46 -2.00 4.86
C MET A 259 -2.88 -2.46 3.46
N VAL A 260 -2.42 -3.65 3.04
CA VAL A 260 -2.84 -4.26 1.78
C VAL A 260 -4.31 -4.68 1.85
N ALA A 261 -4.74 -5.28 2.96
CA ALA A 261 -6.14 -5.67 3.13
C ALA A 261 -7.07 -4.46 3.01
N ASP A 262 -6.72 -3.33 3.65
CA ASP A 262 -7.49 -2.08 3.54
C ASP A 262 -7.48 -1.52 2.12
N LEU A 263 -6.33 -1.54 1.44
CA LEU A 263 -6.23 -1.09 0.05
C LEU A 263 -7.12 -1.93 -0.87
N LEU A 264 -7.01 -3.25 -0.80
CA LEU A 264 -7.81 -4.17 -1.61
C LEU A 264 -9.30 -4.04 -1.30
N ALA A 265 -9.68 -3.84 -0.04
CA ALA A 265 -11.06 -3.60 0.37
C ALA A 265 -11.61 -2.28 -0.19
N MET A 266 -10.83 -1.18 -0.11
CA MET A 266 -11.19 0.11 -0.70
C MET A 266 -11.38 0.03 -2.22
N VAL A 267 -10.46 -0.65 -2.92
CA VAL A 267 -10.54 -0.87 -4.37
C VAL A 267 -11.76 -1.72 -4.71
N SER A 268 -12.00 -2.80 -3.97
CA SER A 268 -13.12 -3.72 -4.19
C SER A 268 -14.48 -3.10 -3.88
N ALA A 269 -14.55 -2.19 -2.90
CA ALA A 269 -15.75 -1.41 -2.61
C ALA A 269 -16.05 -0.38 -3.72
N SER A 270 -15.00 0.17 -4.35
CA SER A 270 -15.14 1.23 -5.36
C SER A 270 -15.32 0.71 -6.79
N CYS A 271 -14.71 -0.42 -7.12
CA CYS A 271 -14.73 -1.02 -8.45
C CYS A 271 -15.14 -2.50 -8.36
N PRO A 272 -16.42 -2.84 -8.60
CA PRO A 272 -16.91 -4.22 -8.57
C PRO A 272 -16.19 -5.16 -9.55
N ALA A 273 -15.73 -4.67 -10.71
CA ALA A 273 -14.97 -5.47 -11.66
C ALA A 273 -13.66 -5.98 -11.04
N ARG A 274 -12.91 -5.10 -10.35
CA ARG A 274 -11.67 -5.48 -9.66
C ARG A 274 -11.90 -6.36 -8.43
N ARG A 275 -13.07 -6.30 -7.79
CA ARG A 275 -13.44 -7.19 -6.68
C ARG A 275 -13.37 -8.66 -7.10
N TRP A 276 -13.90 -9.00 -8.27
CA TRP A 276 -13.86 -10.36 -8.79
C TRP A 276 -12.43 -10.84 -9.07
N GLU A 277 -11.56 -9.95 -9.56
CA GLU A 277 -10.14 -10.26 -9.73
C GLU A 277 -9.46 -10.58 -8.40
N VAL A 278 -9.70 -9.77 -7.36
CA VAL A 278 -9.14 -10.03 -6.02
C VAL A 278 -9.65 -11.37 -5.47
N LEU A 279 -10.94 -11.68 -5.63
CA LEU A 279 -11.50 -12.97 -5.23
C LEU A 279 -10.90 -14.14 -6.02
N SER A 280 -10.62 -13.94 -7.31
CA SER A 280 -9.94 -14.95 -8.13
C SER A 280 -8.52 -15.23 -7.62
N PHE A 281 -7.82 -14.22 -7.09
CA PHE A 281 -6.49 -14.44 -6.49
C PHE A 281 -6.57 -15.27 -5.20
N PHE A 282 -7.60 -15.09 -4.37
CA PHE A 282 -7.81 -15.95 -3.20
C PHE A 282 -8.03 -17.43 -3.59
N GLN A 283 -8.64 -17.68 -4.76
CA GLN A 283 -8.78 -19.03 -5.30
C GLN A 283 -7.46 -19.56 -5.88
N GLU A 284 -6.80 -18.76 -6.73
CA GLU A 284 -5.52 -19.09 -7.38
C GLU A 284 -4.43 -19.42 -6.36
N TYR A 285 -4.37 -18.65 -5.28
CA TYR A 285 -3.35 -18.77 -4.24
C TYR A 285 -3.84 -19.51 -2.99
N SER A 286 -4.92 -20.27 -3.06
CA SER A 286 -5.55 -20.94 -1.91
C SER A 286 -4.61 -21.83 -1.07
N VAL A 287 -3.41 -22.17 -1.57
CA VAL A 287 -2.35 -22.88 -0.86
C VAL A 287 -1.02 -22.12 -0.96
N ILE A 288 -0.40 -21.82 0.19
CA ILE A 288 0.96 -21.27 0.32
C ILE A 288 1.87 -22.39 0.86
N GLY A 289 2.76 -22.91 0.02
CA GLY A 289 3.62 -24.05 0.41
C GLY A 289 2.80 -25.28 0.81
N ARG A 290 2.86 -25.68 2.08
CA ARG A 290 2.05 -26.78 2.65
C ARG A 290 0.80 -26.31 3.40
N HIS A 291 0.59 -25.00 3.53
CA HIS A 291 -0.50 -24.43 4.33
C HIS A 291 -1.59 -23.85 3.42
N ARG A 292 -2.86 -24.17 3.71
CA ARG A 292 -3.98 -23.51 3.05
C ARG A 292 -4.07 -22.07 3.54
N ILE A 293 -4.31 -21.11 2.63
CA ILE A 293 -4.69 -19.76 3.04
C ILE A 293 -5.97 -19.90 3.87
N ASN A 294 -5.86 -19.45 5.12
CA ASN A 294 -6.92 -19.62 6.09
C ASN A 294 -8.20 -18.92 5.62
N ARG A 295 -9.35 -19.60 5.72
CA ARG A 295 -10.68 -19.02 5.45
C ARG A 295 -10.93 -17.71 6.22
N THR A 296 -10.21 -17.52 7.33
CA THR A 296 -10.24 -16.30 8.15
C THR A 296 -9.69 -15.07 7.44
N VAL A 297 -8.68 -15.19 6.55
CA VAL A 297 -8.14 -14.05 5.79
C VAL A 297 -9.13 -13.55 4.75
N LEU A 298 -9.80 -14.48 4.06
CA LEU A 298 -10.89 -14.15 3.13
C LEU A 298 -12.08 -13.54 3.88
N GLY A 299 -12.45 -14.10 5.04
CA GLY A 299 -13.50 -13.55 5.90
C GLY A 299 -13.22 -12.10 6.34
N ASP A 300 -12.00 -11.83 6.83
CA ASP A 300 -11.55 -10.49 7.21
C ASP A 300 -11.59 -9.52 6.01
N PHE A 301 -11.12 -9.95 4.83
CA PHE A 301 -11.21 -9.14 3.61
C PHE A 301 -12.66 -8.79 3.22
N LEU A 302 -13.58 -9.77 3.27
CA LEU A 302 -14.99 -9.55 2.95
C LEU A 302 -15.64 -8.61 3.96
N GLN A 303 -15.34 -8.78 5.25
CA GLN A 303 -15.83 -7.89 6.32
C GLN A 303 -15.33 -6.46 6.12
N ARG A 304 -14.04 -6.26 5.85
CA ARG A 304 -13.47 -4.94 5.55
C ARG A 304 -14.09 -4.31 4.32
N THR A 305 -14.30 -5.08 3.25
CA THR A 305 -14.94 -4.59 2.02
C THR A 305 -16.38 -4.13 2.28
N HIS A 306 -17.10 -4.87 3.13
CA HIS A 306 -18.45 -4.49 3.55
C HIS A 306 -18.42 -3.19 4.39
N LEU A 307 -17.55 -3.10 5.38
CA LEU A 307 -17.39 -1.90 6.22
C LEU A 307 -17.04 -0.66 5.38
N PHE A 308 -16.11 -0.77 4.42
CA PHE A 308 -15.77 0.34 3.52
C PHE A 308 -16.96 0.76 2.64
N SER A 309 -17.78 -0.20 2.20
CA SER A 309 -18.99 0.10 1.44
C SER A 309 -20.02 0.87 2.29
N LEU A 310 -20.14 0.51 3.57
CA LEU A 310 -20.98 1.22 4.53
C LEU A 310 -20.44 2.63 4.81
N HIS A 311 -19.13 2.79 5.05
CA HIS A 311 -18.51 4.11 5.25
C HIS A 311 -18.79 5.06 4.09
N LYS A 312 -18.62 4.57 2.86
CA LYS A 312 -18.88 5.34 1.65
C LYS A 312 -20.34 5.79 1.53
N ALA A 313 -21.28 4.99 2.02
CA ALA A 313 -22.70 5.35 2.04
C ALA A 313 -23.05 6.31 3.18
N LEU A 314 -22.43 6.14 4.34
CA LEU A 314 -22.68 6.94 5.55
C LEU A 314 -22.12 8.35 5.47
N GLU A 315 -20.94 8.53 4.88
CA GLU A 315 -20.24 9.82 4.78
C GLU A 315 -21.11 10.95 4.17
N PRO A 316 -21.78 10.77 3.01
CA PRO A 316 -22.67 11.81 2.48
C PRO A 316 -23.95 12.01 3.32
N MET A 317 -24.46 10.95 3.97
CA MET A 317 -25.62 11.08 4.88
C MET A 317 -25.28 11.92 6.10
N LEU A 318 -24.07 11.74 6.62
CA LEU A 318 -23.54 12.46 7.76
C LEU A 318 -23.33 13.94 7.42
N GLN A 319 -22.70 14.23 6.28
CA GLN A 319 -22.52 15.60 5.78
C GLN A 319 -23.84 16.33 5.59
N ARG A 320 -24.89 15.65 5.09
CA ARG A 320 -26.24 16.21 4.97
C ARG A 320 -26.87 16.48 6.33
N ARG A 321 -26.73 15.56 7.28
CA ARG A 321 -27.32 15.67 8.62
C ARG A 321 -26.68 16.78 9.44
N THR A 322 -25.36 16.95 9.32
CA THR A 322 -24.63 17.95 10.09
C THR A 322 -24.52 19.30 9.39
N GLY A 323 -24.88 19.38 8.10
CA GLY A 323 -24.72 20.57 7.27
C GLY A 323 -23.26 20.90 6.97
N ASP A 324 -22.33 20.01 7.33
CA ASP A 324 -20.89 20.24 7.27
C ASP A 324 -20.27 19.30 6.22
N LEU A 325 -20.07 19.83 5.02
CA LEU A 325 -19.44 19.13 3.90
C LEU A 325 -17.97 18.73 4.16
N GLN A 326 -17.37 19.20 5.26
CA GLN A 326 -16.00 18.89 5.63
C GLN A 326 -15.90 17.83 6.74
N GLU A 327 -17.04 17.30 7.19
CA GLU A 327 -17.07 16.20 8.13
C GLU A 327 -16.96 14.88 7.39
N PHE A 328 -16.02 14.03 7.82
CA PHE A 328 -15.76 12.74 7.21
C PHE A 328 -15.45 11.68 8.24
N LEU A 329 -15.75 10.45 7.87
CA LEU A 329 -15.56 9.28 8.71
C LEU A 329 -14.07 8.91 8.76
N LEU A 330 -13.54 8.81 9.97
CA LEU A 330 -12.20 8.29 10.26
C LEU A 330 -12.26 6.79 10.53
N GLU A 331 -13.18 6.39 11.40
CA GLU A 331 -13.30 5.00 11.85
C GLU A 331 -14.74 4.70 12.26
N SER A 332 -15.15 3.43 12.16
CA SER A 332 -16.41 2.98 12.79
C SER A 332 -16.24 1.60 13.39
N ALA A 333 -16.90 1.38 14.51
CA ALA A 333 -16.98 0.07 15.15
C ALA A 333 -18.43 -0.22 15.54
N TYR A 334 -18.82 -1.48 15.46
CA TYR A 334 -20.01 -1.93 16.16
C TYR A 334 -19.68 -1.99 17.65
N VAL A 335 -20.43 -1.25 18.45
CA VAL A 335 -20.25 -1.16 19.89
C VAL A 335 -21.55 -1.59 20.57
N GLU A 336 -21.42 -2.53 21.49
CA GLU A 336 -22.47 -2.84 22.43
C GLU A 336 -22.44 -1.76 23.51
N LEU A 337 -23.38 -0.80 23.42
CA LEU A 337 -23.54 0.18 24.48
C LEU A 337 -24.17 -0.50 25.69
N PRO A 338 -23.67 -0.27 26.92
CA PRO A 338 -24.25 -0.85 28.11
C PRO A 338 -25.72 -0.46 28.22
N ALA A 339 -26.60 -1.44 28.43
CA ALA A 339 -28.00 -1.20 28.71
C ALA A 339 -28.09 -0.31 29.97
N GLU A 340 -28.75 0.85 29.83
CA GLU A 340 -28.78 1.88 30.86
C GLU A 340 -29.12 1.32 32.25
N ARG A 341 -28.26 1.59 33.23
CA ARG A 341 -28.69 1.81 34.61
C ARG A 341 -28.49 3.28 34.95
N SER A 342 -29.54 4.04 34.64
CA SER A 342 -29.99 5.28 35.29
C SER A 342 -29.11 6.54 35.29
N ALA A 343 -29.78 7.63 34.88
CA ALA A 343 -29.61 9.05 35.23
C ALA A 343 -28.63 9.90 34.38
N GLY A 344 -29.19 10.74 33.49
CA GLY A 344 -28.57 12.04 33.18
C GLY A 344 -28.78 12.62 31.78
N LEU A 345 -28.87 11.81 30.73
CA LEU A 345 -29.01 12.33 29.36
C LEU A 345 -30.10 11.56 28.62
N ARG A 346 -31.29 12.17 28.55
CA ARG A 346 -32.36 11.72 27.66
C ARG A 346 -31.93 11.90 26.20
N MET A 347 -31.30 10.89 25.63
CA MET A 347 -31.38 10.64 24.18
C MET A 347 -32.32 9.46 23.93
N LEU A 348 -33.24 9.68 23.00
CA LEU A 348 -34.38 8.84 22.67
C LEU A 348 -34.05 7.35 22.61
N SER A 349 -34.83 6.56 23.35
CA SER A 349 -34.83 5.11 23.35
C SER A 349 -35.18 4.56 21.96
N ALA A 350 -34.22 3.93 21.29
CA ALA A 350 -34.49 2.99 20.21
C ALA A 350 -33.43 1.87 20.23
N GLY A 351 -33.87 0.65 20.50
CA GLY A 351 -33.16 -0.62 20.24
C GLY A 351 -31.99 -0.98 21.16
N THR A 352 -32.15 -2.07 21.92
CA THR A 352 -31.09 -2.85 22.59
C THR A 352 -30.29 -3.69 21.57
N GLY A 353 -29.85 -3.07 20.47
CA GLY A 353 -29.04 -3.71 19.44
C GLY A 353 -27.63 -3.11 19.40
N PRO A 354 -26.65 -3.80 18.78
CA PRO A 354 -25.33 -3.24 18.55
C PRO A 354 -25.46 -1.93 17.77
N ARG A 355 -24.95 -0.82 18.35
CA ARG A 355 -24.96 0.50 17.73
C ARG A 355 -23.62 0.74 17.04
N MET A 356 -23.64 1.47 15.93
CA MET A 356 -22.40 1.77 15.21
C MET A 356 -21.81 3.07 15.78
N MET A 357 -20.72 2.95 16.54
CA MET A 357 -19.92 4.10 16.91
C MET A 357 -19.15 4.57 15.67
N VAL A 358 -19.25 5.86 15.37
CA VAL A 358 -18.60 6.50 14.22
C VAL A 358 -17.70 7.62 14.72
N ILE A 359 -16.40 7.51 14.46
CA ILE A 359 -15.44 8.57 14.73
C ILE A 359 -15.28 9.38 13.45
N THR A 360 -15.51 10.68 13.53
CA THR A 360 -15.26 11.62 12.43
C THR A 360 -14.05 12.48 12.74
N ASN A 361 -13.60 13.25 11.76
CA ASN A 361 -12.55 14.26 11.95
C ASN A 361 -12.94 15.41 12.90
N LYS A 362 -14.21 15.51 13.32
CA LYS A 362 -14.71 16.60 14.17
C LYS A 362 -15.35 16.13 15.48
N ARG A 363 -15.92 14.92 15.52
CA ARG A 363 -16.71 14.39 16.65
C ARG A 363 -16.85 12.88 16.63
N VAL A 364 -17.28 12.32 17.76
CA VAL A 364 -17.69 10.92 17.89
C VAL A 364 -19.22 10.86 17.91
N LEU A 365 -19.80 9.95 17.14
CA LEU A 365 -21.24 9.71 16.99
C LEU A 365 -21.57 8.26 17.39
N PHE A 366 -22.79 8.03 17.88
CA PHE A 366 -23.32 6.73 18.29
C PHE A 366 -24.65 6.41 17.59
#